data_AF-A0A4Q0Z9A4-F1
#
_entry.id   AF-A0A4Q0Z9A4-F1
#
_cell.length_a   1.000
_cell.length_b   1.000
_cell.length_c   1.000
_cell.angle_alpha   90.00
_cell.angle_beta   90.00
_cell.angle_gamma   90.00
#
_symmetry.space_group_name_H-M   'P 1'
#
loop_
_entity.id
_entity.type
_entity.pdbx_description
1 polymer ?
#
loop_
_entity_poly.entity_id
_entity_poly.type
_entity_poly.pdbx_seq_one_letter_code
_entity_poly.pdbx_strand_id
1 'polypeptide(L)'
;MKKNAYVEKAQAQLDELSGKIKVLKAKAQGTQASAKIEYEKRIEELNTLKETTMKKLEEIKNSTDDAWEKTKTGFEKSVKSIEEKIKSTISKF
;
A
#
# COMPACT_ATOMS: atom_id res chain seq x y z
N MET A 1 -19.02 8.17 8.95
CA MET A 1 -17.92 7.47 9.65
C MET A 1 -17.12 8.53 10.41
N LYS A 2 -16.77 8.33 11.69
CA LYS A 2 -15.92 9.28 12.42
C LYS A 2 -14.46 9.15 11.95
N LYS A 3 -13.69 10.25 11.94
CA LYS A 3 -12.28 10.27 11.51
C LYS A 3 -11.43 9.19 12.20
N ASN A 4 -11.58 9.01 13.51
CA ASN A 4 -10.82 7.99 14.26
C ASN A 4 -11.11 6.56 13.78
N ALA A 5 -12.39 6.22 13.59
CA ALA A 5 -12.77 4.90 13.05
C ALA A 5 -12.24 4.69 11.62
N TYR A 6 -12.19 5.76 10.83
CA TYR A 6 -11.57 5.71 9.50
C TYR A 6 -10.06 5.46 9.61
N VAL A 7 -9.35 6.15 10.51
CA VAL A 7 -7.90 5.98 10.72
C VAL A 7 -7.56 4.55 11.12
N GLU A 8 -8.31 3.94 12.04
CA GLU A 8 -8.13 2.55 12.44
C GLU A 8 -8.32 1.58 11.27
N LYS A 9 -9.39 1.77 10.48
CA LYS A 9 -9.63 0.97 9.27
C LYS A 9 -8.49 1.13 8.27
N ALA A 10 -8.06 2.38 8.02
CA ALA A 10 -7.01 2.70 7.08
C ALA A 10 -5.65 2.11 7.50
N GLN A 11 -5.35 2.10 8.80
CA GLN A 11 -4.16 1.44 9.34
C GLN A 11 -4.21 -0.07 9.08
N ALA A 12 -5.34 -0.72 9.37
CA ALA A 12 -5.50 -2.15 9.10
C ALA A 12 -5.33 -2.49 7.61
N GLN A 13 -5.81 -1.64 6.70
CA GLN A 13 -5.58 -1.82 5.26
C GLN A 13 -4.09 -1.72 4.90
N LEU A 14 -3.34 -0.77 5.45
CA LEU A 14 -1.90 -0.65 5.23
C LEU A 14 -1.11 -1.85 5.79
N ASP A 15 -1.56 -2.40 6.91
CA ASP A 15 -0.97 -3.60 7.51
C ASP A 15 -1.21 -4.83 6.63
N GLU A 16 -2.42 -4.98 6.08
CA GLU A 16 -2.76 -6.02 5.11
C GLU A 16 -1.88 -5.91 3.84
N LEU A 17 -1.76 -4.70 3.28
CA LEU A 17 -0.89 -4.44 2.13
C LEU A 17 0.58 -4.77 2.44
N SER A 18 1.06 -4.43 3.63
CA SER A 18 2.40 -4.80 4.11
C SER A 18 2.59 -6.31 4.14
N GLY A 19 1.59 -7.05 4.63
CA GLY A 19 1.59 -8.51 4.62
C GLY A 19 1.69 -9.08 3.19
N LYS A 20 0.86 -8.58 2.27
CA LYS A 20 0.89 -9.01 0.86
C LYS A 20 2.24 -8.73 0.19
N ILE A 21 2.85 -7.57 0.44
CA ILE A 21 4.17 -7.22 -0.10
C ILE A 21 5.26 -8.16 0.47
N LYS A 22 5.19 -8.51 1.76
CA LYS A 22 6.12 -9.50 2.36
C LYS A 22 6.00 -10.87 1.68
N VAL A 23 4.77 -11.33 1.40
CA VAL A 23 4.53 -12.57 0.67
C VAL A 23 5.12 -12.51 -0.74
N LEU A 24 4.93 -11.41 -1.47
CA LEU A 24 5.54 -11.22 -2.79
C LEU A 24 7.06 -11.28 -2.74
N LYS A 25 7.67 -10.65 -1.73
CA LYS A 25 9.12 -10.68 -1.51
C LYS A 25 9.64 -12.10 -1.27
N ALA A 26 8.96 -12.86 -0.42
CA ALA A 26 9.33 -14.26 -0.17
C ALA A 26 9.21 -15.12 -1.44
N LYS A 27 8.13 -14.93 -2.23
CA LYS A 27 7.97 -15.63 -3.51
C LYS A 27 9.08 -15.28 -4.51
N ALA A 28 9.43 -14.00 -4.64
CA ALA A 28 10.49 -13.54 -5.55
C ALA A 28 11.85 -14.18 -5.25
N GLN A 29 12.18 -14.42 -3.97
CA GLN A 29 13.41 -15.08 -3.55
C GLN A 29 13.54 -16.53 -4.06
N GLY A 30 12.42 -17.21 -4.35
CA GLY A 30 12.39 -18.55 -4.91
C GLY A 30 12.38 -18.63 -6.44
N THR A 31 12.45 -17.49 -7.15
CA THR A 31 12.40 -17.44 -8.62
C THR A 31 13.79 -17.41 -9.28
N GLN A 32 13.86 -17.70 -10.58
CA GLN A 32 15.09 -17.60 -11.37
C GLN A 32 15.65 -16.17 -11.38
N ALA A 33 16.97 -16.02 -11.51
CA ALA A 33 17.68 -14.74 -11.33
C ALA A 33 17.15 -13.58 -12.20
N SER A 34 16.77 -13.85 -13.45
CA SER A 34 16.19 -12.83 -14.35
C SER A 34 14.81 -12.35 -13.89
N ALA A 35 13.93 -13.29 -13.51
CA ALA A 35 12.61 -12.99 -12.97
C ALA A 35 12.69 -12.27 -11.62
N LYS A 36 13.64 -12.67 -10.77
CA LYS A 36 13.89 -12.05 -9.46
C LYS A 36 14.15 -10.55 -9.56
N ILE A 37 14.97 -10.09 -10.50
CA ILE A 37 15.28 -8.65 -10.69
C ILE A 37 14.01 -7.86 -11.03
N GLU A 38 13.17 -8.39 -11.93
CA GLU A 38 11.90 -7.73 -12.30
C GLU A 38 10.93 -7.67 -11.11
N TYR A 39 10.88 -8.71 -10.28
CA TYR A 39 10.06 -8.74 -9.07
C TYR A 39 10.56 -7.80 -7.99
N GLU A 40 11.88 -7.75 -7.75
CA GLU A 40 12.48 -6.83 -6.78
C GLU A 40 12.14 -5.38 -7.11
N LYS A 41 12.24 -4.99 -8.39
CA LYS A 41 11.82 -3.66 -8.85
C LYS A 41 10.34 -3.37 -8.55
N ARG A 42 9.44 -4.31 -8.84
CA ARG A 42 8.00 -4.15 -8.55
C ARG A 42 7.72 -4.05 -7.05
N ILE A 43 8.44 -4.83 -6.24
CA ILE A 43 8.32 -4.81 -4.78
C ILE A 43 8.82 -3.47 -4.20
N GLU A 44 9.90 -2.91 -4.75
CA GLU A 44 10.39 -1.57 -4.38
C GLU A 44 9.37 -0.47 -4.71
N GLU A 45 8.75 -0.53 -5.90
CA GLU A 45 7.66 0.39 -6.25
C GLU A 45 6.48 0.28 -5.28
N LEU A 46 6.08 -0.95 -4.91
CA LEU A 46 5.02 -1.20 -3.94
C LEU A 46 5.36 -0.65 -2.55
N ASN A 47 6.61 -0.82 -2.09
CA ASN A 47 7.06 -0.25 -0.81
C ASN A 47 7.02 1.27 -0.83
N THR A 48 7.50 1.90 -1.90
CA THR A 48 7.48 3.37 -2.07
C THR A 48 6.05 3.92 -2.04
N LEU A 49 5.12 3.27 -2.74
CA LEU A 49 3.71 3.65 -2.74
C LEU A 49 3.09 3.48 -1.35
N LYS A 50 3.38 2.37 -0.68
CA LYS A 50 2.91 2.12 0.69
C LYS A 50 3.40 3.19 1.65
N GLU A 51 4.69 3.54 1.64
CA GLU A 51 5.26 4.58 2.48
C GLU A 51 4.63 5.95 2.22
N THR A 52 4.40 6.30 0.95
CA THR A 52 3.68 7.52 0.58
C THR A 52 2.24 7.50 1.11
N THR A 53 1.59 6.34 1.09
CA THR A 53 0.22 6.17 1.60
C THR A 53 0.16 6.25 3.13
N MET A 54 1.18 5.73 3.83
CA MET A 54 1.35 5.89 5.27
C MET A 54 1.46 7.37 5.65
N LYS A 55 2.25 8.16 4.91
CA LYS A 55 2.36 9.61 5.14
C LYS A 55 1.01 10.31 5.00
N LYS A 56 0.21 9.95 3.99
CA LYS A 56 -1.17 10.48 3.83
C LYS A 56 -2.08 10.09 4.99
N LEU A 57 -1.92 8.90 5.57
CA LEU A 57 -2.70 8.51 6.76
C LEU A 57 -2.31 9.35 7.97
N GLU A 58 -1.01 9.64 8.16
CA GLU A 58 -0.55 10.56 9.20
C GLU A 58 -1.08 11.97 8.99
N GLU A 59 -1.15 12.47 7.75
CA GLU A 59 -1.81 13.74 7.42
C GLU A 59 -3.30 13.72 7.81
N ILE A 60 -4.02 12.64 7.52
CA ILE A 60 -5.44 12.48 7.92
C ILE A 60 -5.56 12.53 9.44
N LYS A 61 -4.71 11.80 10.16
CA LYS A 61 -4.71 11.73 11.62
C LYS A 61 -4.50 13.11 12.27
N ASN A 62 -3.63 13.93 11.68
CA ASN A 62 -3.30 15.26 12.17
C ASN A 62 -4.22 16.38 11.65
N SER A 63 -5.08 16.09 10.67
CA SER A 63 -6.00 17.07 10.08
C SER A 63 -7.25 17.32 10.94
N THR A 64 -7.86 18.49 10.76
CA THR A 64 -9.15 18.84 11.37
C THR A 64 -10.29 18.04 10.75
N ASP A 65 -11.44 18.02 11.43
CA ASP A 65 -12.62 17.27 10.98
C ASP A 65 -13.23 17.81 9.67
N ASP A 66 -12.90 19.04 9.27
CA ASP A 66 -13.30 19.62 7.98
C ASP A 66 -12.27 19.38 6.86
N ALA A 67 -11.00 19.17 7.20
CA ALA A 67 -9.92 19.05 6.22
C ALA A 67 -9.64 17.60 5.77
N TRP A 68 -9.97 16.60 6.59
CA TRP A 68 -9.55 15.22 6.37
C TRP A 68 -10.18 14.54 5.13
N GLU A 69 -11.39 14.93 4.73
CA GLU A 69 -12.11 14.31 3.58
C GLU A 69 -11.35 14.51 2.24
N LYS A 70 -10.63 15.63 2.09
CA LYS A 70 -9.80 15.87 0.89
C LYS A 70 -8.61 14.91 0.85
N THR A 71 -7.93 14.73 1.98
CA THR A 71 -6.75 13.86 2.10
C THR A 71 -7.15 12.37 2.00
N LYS A 72 -8.31 12.01 2.55
CA LYS A 72 -8.93 10.68 2.44
C LYS A 72 -9.06 10.21 1.00
N THR A 73 -9.58 11.05 0.10
CA THR A 73 -9.70 10.69 -1.33
C THR A 73 -8.34 10.35 -1.95
N GLY A 74 -7.30 11.10 -1.56
CA GLY A 74 -5.92 10.85 -1.99
C GLY A 74 -5.34 9.56 -1.42
N PHE A 75 -5.71 9.19 -0.20
CA PHE A 75 -5.34 7.93 0.44
C PHE A 75 -6.03 6.74 -0.24
N GLU A 76 -7.34 6.80 -0.43
CA GLU A 76 -8.13 5.70 -1.02
C GLU A 76 -7.65 5.36 -2.45
N LYS A 77 -7.34 6.38 -3.26
CA LYS A 77 -6.72 6.20 -4.58
C LYS A 77 -5.37 5.49 -4.50
N SER A 78 -4.54 5.83 -3.51
CA SER A 78 -3.24 5.19 -3.33
C SER A 78 -3.36 3.74 -2.87
N VAL A 79 -4.26 3.43 -1.93
CA VAL A 79 -4.58 2.05 -1.53
C VAL A 79 -5.01 1.21 -2.74
N LYS A 80 -5.98 1.69 -3.51
CA LYS A 80 -6.45 0.99 -4.72
C LYS A 80 -5.32 0.73 -5.72
N SER A 81 -4.45 1.72 -5.94
CA SER A 81 -3.28 1.56 -6.84
C SER A 81 -2.31 0.49 -6.36
N ILE A 82 -2.07 0.40 -5.05
CA ILE A 82 -1.23 -0.66 -4.47
C ILE A 82 -1.89 -2.02 -4.67
N GLU A 83 -3.20 -2.15 -4.39
CA GLU A 83 -3.94 -3.40 -4.59
C GLU A 83 -3.89 -3.88 -6.05
N GLU A 84 -4.09 -2.98 -7.01
CA GLU A 84 -4.00 -3.26 -8.44
C GLU A 84 -2.59 -3.73 -8.84
N LYS A 85 -1.56 -3.05 -8.34
CA LYS A 85 -0.15 -3.45 -8.59
C LYS A 85 0.20 -4.79 -7.96
N ILE A 86 -0.30 -5.07 -6.74
CA ILE A 86 -0.14 -6.39 -6.11
C ILE A 86 -0.82 -7.45 -6.97
N LYS A 87 -2.07 -7.25 -7.36
CA LYS A 87 -2.82 -8.18 -8.21
C LYS A 87 -2.10 -8.45 -9.53
N SER A 88 -1.61 -7.40 -10.19
CA SER A 88 -0.83 -7.52 -11.44
C SER A 88 0.49 -8.25 -11.23
N THR A 89 1.17 -8.02 -10.10
CA THR A 89 2.42 -8.72 -9.78
C THR A 89 2.14 -10.20 -9.53
N ILE A 90 1.08 -10.54 -8.79
CA ILE A 90 0.66 -11.93 -8.54
C ILE A 90 0.29 -12.64 -9.85
N SER A 91 -0.40 -11.98 -10.79
CA SER A 91 -0.77 -12.61 -12.07
C SER A 91 0.41 -12.89 -13.00
N LYS A 92 1.58 -12.31 -12.72
CA LYS A 92 2.81 -12.52 -13.48
C LYS A 92 3.72 -13.58 -12.84
N PHE A 93 3.49 -13.91 -11.58
CA PHE A 93 4.05 -15.10 -10.92
C PHE A 93 3.44 -16.37 -11.53
#